data_AF-A0A5M4B374-F1
#
_entry.id   AF-A0A5M4B374-F1
#
_cell.length_a   1.000
_cell.length_b   1.000
_cell.length_c   1.000
_cell.angle_alpha   90.00
_cell.angle_beta   90.00
_cell.angle_gamma   90.00
#
_symmetry.space_group_name_H-M   'P 1'
#
loop_
_entity.id
_entity.type
_entity.pdbx_description
1 polymer ?
#
loop_
_entity_poly.entity_id
_entity_poly.type
_entity_poly.pdbx_seq_one_letter_code
_entity_poly.pdbx_strand_id
1 'polypeptide(L)'
;MRIRTILFIVTLLLSVGRLSAQTDTTNVQSDTTKVQNDLLSSIMTPQQEHVQLLPNKYPFTQKLLWGHKGLMRNFNAFKLSPEERDKELKIRRTMLKMHQVLGFVSLAGMAAQGVVGYKLYNGDYSIKGLHEGLAAGVDIAYFSTAALALFAPPKMLDERKGYSSIKVHKILAIIHLTSMIATNVLATQLESHPNLKPYHRAAALTAFGSLAAAMIVIKF
;
A
#
# COMPACT_ATOMS: atom_id res chain seq x y z
N MET A 1 -43.34 -9.87 20.88
CA MET A 1 -41.94 -10.14 21.28
C MET A 1 -40.95 -10.02 20.10
N ARG A 2 -41.01 -8.93 19.30
CA ARG A 2 -40.16 -8.79 18.09
C ARG A 2 -39.66 -7.37 17.79
N ILE A 3 -39.99 -6.37 18.62
CA ILE A 3 -39.56 -4.97 18.41
C ILE A 3 -38.43 -4.55 19.39
N ARG A 4 -38.35 -5.20 20.56
CA ARG A 4 -37.30 -4.92 21.56
C ARG A 4 -35.90 -5.42 21.17
N THR A 5 -35.80 -6.39 20.27
CA THR A 5 -34.50 -6.95 19.83
C THR A 5 -33.86 -6.12 18.70
N ILE A 6 -34.66 -5.45 17.87
CA ILE A 6 -34.16 -4.60 16.78
C ILE A 6 -33.62 -3.28 17.35
N LEU A 7 -34.26 -2.75 18.41
CA LEU A 7 -33.79 -1.52 19.05
C LEU A 7 -32.43 -1.70 19.75
N PHE A 8 -32.09 -2.91 20.21
CA PHE A 8 -30.79 -3.22 20.83
C PHE A 8 -29.64 -3.36 19.83
N ILE A 9 -29.91 -3.74 18.58
CA ILE A 9 -28.89 -3.83 17.53
C ILE A 9 -28.58 -2.44 16.95
N VAL A 10 -29.56 -1.52 16.94
CA VAL A 10 -29.36 -0.14 16.50
C VAL A 10 -28.63 0.72 17.54
N THR A 11 -28.84 0.49 18.85
CA THR A 11 -28.05 1.17 19.91
C THR A 11 -26.63 0.62 20.08
N LEU A 12 -26.35 -0.63 19.71
CA LEU A 12 -24.98 -1.17 19.72
C LEU A 12 -24.10 -0.62 18.57
N LEU A 13 -24.74 -0.11 17.50
CA LEU A 13 -24.06 0.51 16.35
C LEU A 13 -23.83 2.03 16.49
N LEU A 14 -24.36 2.66 17.54
CA LEU A 14 -24.17 4.09 17.81
C LEU A 14 -23.28 4.39 19.04
N SER A 15 -22.79 3.36 19.75
CA SER A 15 -21.93 3.54 20.94
C SER A 15 -20.42 3.37 20.68
N VAL A 16 -19.97 3.11 19.45
CA VAL A 16 -18.53 3.05 19.11
C VAL A 16 -17.97 4.42 18.69
N GLY A 17 -18.80 5.46 18.68
CA GLY A 17 -18.47 6.80 18.19
C GLY A 17 -17.78 7.75 19.17
N ARG A 18 -17.25 7.29 20.32
CA ARG A 18 -16.41 8.12 21.21
C ARG A 18 -15.20 7.37 21.73
N LEU A 19 -14.32 6.94 20.82
CA LEU A 19 -12.91 6.98 21.14
C LEU A 19 -12.48 8.44 21.00
N SER A 20 -12.24 9.11 22.13
CA SER A 20 -11.36 10.27 22.13
C SER A 20 -10.10 9.87 21.39
N ALA A 21 -9.88 10.43 20.22
CA ALA A 21 -8.57 10.46 19.62
C ALA A 21 -7.70 11.26 20.60
N GLN A 22 -7.02 10.55 21.50
CA GLN A 22 -5.84 11.07 22.17
C GLN A 22 -4.79 11.18 21.07
N THR A 23 -4.84 12.28 20.32
CA THR A 23 -3.71 12.71 19.51
C THR A 23 -2.58 13.00 20.48
N ASP A 24 -1.58 12.12 20.51
CA ASP A 24 -0.23 12.43 20.97
C ASP A 24 0.32 13.57 20.07
N THR A 25 -0.12 14.79 20.33
CA THR A 25 0.38 16.03 19.72
C THR A 25 1.86 16.22 20.04
N THR A 26 2.37 15.60 21.10
CA THR A 26 3.79 15.58 21.49
C THR A 26 4.67 14.91 20.43
N ASN A 27 4.20 13.83 19.79
CA ASN A 27 4.97 13.11 18.76
C ASN A 27 4.91 13.80 17.39
N VAL A 28 3.76 14.38 17.01
CA VAL A 28 3.60 15.08 15.71
C VAL A 28 4.33 16.44 15.72
N GLN A 29 4.29 17.16 16.84
CA GLN A 29 5.03 18.42 17.02
C GLN A 29 6.54 18.15 17.02
N SER A 30 7.01 17.12 17.72
CA SER A 30 8.42 16.74 17.72
C SER A 30 8.88 16.17 16.36
N ASP A 31 8.02 15.49 15.62
CA ASP A 31 8.33 15.00 14.27
C ASP A 31 8.53 16.14 13.27
N THR A 32 7.63 17.13 13.26
CA THR A 32 7.76 18.32 12.40
C THR A 32 9.00 19.10 12.79
N THR A 33 9.22 19.29 14.09
CA THR A 33 10.40 19.97 14.62
C THR A 33 11.69 19.25 14.25
N LYS A 34 11.72 17.91 14.25
CA LYS A 34 12.92 17.16 13.87
C LYS A 34 13.20 17.15 12.37
N VAL A 35 12.18 16.99 11.50
CA VAL A 35 12.40 17.16 10.04
C VAL A 35 12.88 18.58 9.75
N GLN A 36 12.28 19.56 10.41
CA GLN A 36 12.66 20.96 10.25
C GLN A 36 14.07 21.23 10.78
N ASN A 37 14.48 20.62 11.89
CA ASN A 37 15.85 20.72 12.43
C ASN A 37 16.88 19.98 11.58
N ASP A 38 16.53 18.84 10.97
CA ASP A 38 17.40 18.15 10.02
C ASP A 38 17.58 19.00 8.74
N LEU A 39 16.53 19.71 8.29
CA LEU A 39 16.60 20.66 7.18
C LEU A 39 17.36 21.94 7.57
N LEU A 40 17.13 22.51 8.76
CA LEU A 40 17.80 23.71 9.25
C LEU A 40 19.29 23.46 9.50
N SER A 41 19.65 22.32 10.09
CA SER A 41 21.04 21.94 10.30
C SER A 41 21.79 21.75 8.97
N SER A 42 21.11 21.26 7.93
CA SER A 42 21.70 21.20 6.58
C SER A 42 21.94 22.58 5.92
N ILE A 43 21.24 23.63 6.38
CA ILE A 43 21.35 25.00 5.85
C ILE A 43 22.34 25.86 6.68
N MET A 44 22.46 25.59 7.98
CA MET A 44 23.22 26.44 8.93
C MET A 44 24.73 26.16 8.99
N THR A 45 25.25 25.15 8.28
CA THR A 45 26.69 24.79 8.34
C THR A 45 27.41 25.28 7.07
N PRO A 46 28.23 26.35 7.12
CA PRO A 46 28.95 26.84 5.96
C PRO A 46 30.33 26.15 5.88
N GLN A 47 30.38 24.95 5.32
CA GLN A 47 31.58 24.31 4.74
C GLN A 47 31.12 23.05 3.99
N GLN A 48 31.66 22.75 2.81
CA GLN A 48 31.28 21.64 1.90
C GLN A 48 31.02 20.27 2.58
N GLU A 49 29.83 20.04 3.12
CA GLU A 49 29.31 18.70 3.37
C GLU A 49 28.64 18.20 2.08
N HIS A 50 29.14 17.08 1.57
CA HIS A 50 28.64 16.41 0.38
C HIS A 50 27.13 16.10 0.54
N VAL A 51 26.26 16.94 -0.04
CA VAL A 51 24.80 16.76 -0.01
C VAL A 51 24.48 15.33 -0.43
N GLN A 52 23.99 14.52 0.51
CA GLN A 52 23.67 13.12 0.25
C GLN A 52 22.42 13.04 -0.64
N LEU A 53 22.61 12.74 -1.92
CA LEU A 53 21.53 12.72 -2.91
C LEU A 53 20.66 11.46 -2.83
N LEU A 54 21.21 10.34 -2.34
CA LEU A 54 20.52 9.06 -2.23
C LEU A 54 20.52 8.56 -0.78
N PRO A 55 19.45 7.89 -0.33
CA PRO A 55 19.38 7.35 1.02
C PRO A 55 20.36 6.18 1.17
N ASN A 56 20.77 5.88 2.39
CA ASN A 56 21.71 4.76 2.63
C ASN A 56 21.03 3.41 2.42
N LYS A 57 19.69 3.34 2.60
CA LYS A 57 18.92 2.11 2.48
C LYS A 57 17.75 2.28 1.51
N TYR A 58 17.64 1.40 0.53
CA TYR A 58 16.51 1.32 -0.38
C TYR A 58 16.28 -0.13 -0.86
N PRO A 59 15.04 -0.49 -1.26
CA PRO A 59 14.69 -1.81 -1.78
C PRO A 59 15.50 -2.20 -3.02
N PHE A 60 15.61 -3.51 -3.29
CA PHE A 60 16.38 -4.04 -4.42
C PHE A 60 15.97 -3.46 -5.78
N THR A 61 14.67 -3.35 -6.05
CA THR A 61 14.15 -2.78 -7.31
C THR A 61 14.55 -1.33 -7.49
N GLN A 62 14.43 -0.52 -6.44
CA GLN A 62 14.87 0.87 -6.44
C GLN A 62 16.39 0.97 -6.58
N LYS A 63 17.15 0.00 -6.04
CA LYS A 63 18.60 -0.07 -6.19
C LYS A 63 19.03 -0.32 -7.62
N LEU A 64 18.42 -1.32 -8.23
CA LEU A 64 18.70 -1.72 -9.59
C LEU A 64 18.40 -0.59 -10.58
N LEU A 65 17.28 0.12 -10.39
CA LEU A 65 16.89 1.20 -11.31
C LEU A 65 17.58 2.53 -10.99
N TRP A 66 17.58 2.96 -9.73
CA TRP A 66 17.88 4.35 -9.35
C TRP A 66 19.09 4.52 -8.43
N GLY A 67 19.80 3.44 -8.08
CA GLY A 67 21.01 3.52 -7.25
C GLY A 67 22.15 4.29 -7.93
N HIS A 68 23.31 4.37 -7.26
CA HIS A 68 24.51 5.02 -7.80
C HIS A 68 24.94 4.48 -9.17
N LYS A 69 24.74 3.18 -9.41
CA LYS A 69 24.98 2.49 -10.69
C LYS A 69 23.68 1.92 -11.27
N GLY A 70 22.55 2.53 -10.95
CA GLY A 70 21.25 2.06 -11.40
C GLY A 70 21.04 2.27 -12.90
N LEU A 71 20.16 1.48 -13.51
CA LEU A 71 19.88 1.54 -14.95
C LEU A 71 19.45 2.94 -15.43
N MET A 72 18.73 3.69 -14.60
CA MET A 72 18.26 5.03 -14.94
C MET A 72 19.41 6.04 -15.07
N ARG A 73 20.59 5.77 -14.50
CA ARG A 73 21.76 6.65 -14.59
C ARG A 73 22.33 6.77 -16.00
N ASN A 74 21.94 5.87 -16.91
CA ASN A 74 22.34 5.92 -18.32
C ASN A 74 21.63 7.04 -19.10
N PHE A 75 20.55 7.62 -18.55
CA PHE A 75 19.85 8.74 -19.17
C PHE A 75 20.38 10.06 -18.61
N ASN A 76 20.62 11.04 -19.49
CA ASN A 76 21.10 12.36 -19.09
C ASN A 76 20.17 13.05 -18.07
N ALA A 77 18.86 12.82 -18.18
CA ALA A 77 17.84 13.36 -17.27
C ALA A 77 17.85 12.75 -15.85
N PHE A 78 18.69 11.76 -15.57
CA PHE A 78 18.79 11.13 -14.25
C PHE A 78 20.26 10.94 -13.84
N LYS A 79 21.16 11.84 -14.26
CA LYS A 79 22.50 11.89 -13.66
C LYS A 79 22.40 12.30 -12.19
N LEU A 80 23.34 11.85 -11.35
CA LEU A 80 23.34 12.20 -9.93
C LEU A 80 23.82 13.64 -9.71
N SER A 81 22.89 14.58 -9.78
CA SER A 81 23.07 15.97 -9.39
C SER A 81 21.88 16.44 -8.54
N PRO A 82 22.01 17.52 -7.75
CA PRO A 82 20.89 18.10 -7.00
C PRO A 82 19.67 18.42 -7.88
N GLU A 83 19.90 18.95 -9.09
CA GLU A 83 18.84 19.34 -10.01
C GLU A 83 18.05 18.14 -10.54
N GLU A 84 18.74 17.12 -11.05
CA GLU A 84 18.08 15.91 -11.58
C GLU A 84 17.44 15.09 -10.44
N ARG A 85 18.00 15.19 -9.24
CA ARG A 85 17.41 14.56 -8.06
C ARG A 85 16.05 15.14 -7.71
N ASP A 86 15.83 16.45 -7.89
CA ASP A 86 14.49 17.04 -7.71
C ASP A 86 13.48 16.48 -8.74
N LYS A 87 13.91 16.26 -9.99
CA LYS A 87 13.07 15.64 -11.03
C LYS A 87 12.69 14.20 -10.65
N GLU A 88 13.64 13.41 -10.15
CA GLU A 88 13.34 12.08 -9.62
C GLU A 88 12.35 12.12 -8.45
N LEU A 89 12.47 13.10 -7.55
CA LEU A 89 11.55 13.25 -6.43
C LEU A 89 10.15 13.69 -6.88
N LYS A 90 10.03 14.45 -7.97
CA LYS A 90 8.75 14.75 -8.62
C LYS A 90 8.12 13.50 -9.22
N ILE A 91 8.90 12.68 -9.94
CA ILE A 91 8.45 11.39 -10.47
C ILE A 91 7.98 10.47 -9.33
N ARG A 92 8.76 10.33 -8.26
CA ARG A 92 8.38 9.56 -7.07
C ARG A 92 7.04 10.03 -6.51
N ARG A 93 6.86 11.34 -6.33
CA ARG A 93 5.62 11.93 -5.81
C ARG A 93 4.43 11.55 -6.70
N THR A 94 4.57 11.67 -8.02
CA THR A 94 3.52 11.27 -8.96
C THR A 94 3.22 9.77 -8.89
N MET A 95 4.25 8.92 -8.91
CA MET A 95 4.08 7.46 -8.82
C MET A 95 3.38 7.04 -7.52
N LEU A 96 3.73 7.66 -6.39
CA LEU A 96 3.11 7.34 -5.09
C LEU A 96 1.68 7.88 -4.97
N LYS A 97 1.35 9.02 -5.57
CA LYS A 97 -0.04 9.48 -5.69
C LYS A 97 -0.87 8.50 -6.53
N MET A 98 -0.32 8.05 -7.65
CA MET A 98 -0.98 7.04 -8.49
C MET A 98 -1.12 5.69 -7.76
N HIS A 99 -0.12 5.28 -6.98
CA HIS A 99 -0.20 4.09 -6.12
C HIS A 99 -1.36 4.20 -5.12
N GLN A 100 -1.56 5.35 -4.51
CA GLN A 100 -2.68 5.57 -3.59
C GLN A 100 -4.03 5.48 -4.31
N VAL A 101 -4.18 6.18 -5.45
CA VAL A 101 -5.41 6.17 -6.24
C VAL A 101 -5.75 4.76 -6.73
N LEU A 102 -4.80 4.08 -7.38
CA LEU A 102 -5.02 2.73 -7.87
C LEU A 102 -5.20 1.73 -6.73
N GLY A 103 -4.59 1.97 -5.57
CA GLY A 103 -4.89 1.21 -4.35
C GLY A 103 -6.39 1.23 -4.05
N PHE A 104 -7.01 2.41 -3.94
CA PHE A 104 -8.45 2.53 -3.68
C PHE A 104 -9.30 1.87 -4.78
N VAL A 105 -8.89 2.00 -6.04
CA VAL A 105 -9.54 1.31 -7.17
C VAL A 105 -9.48 -0.20 -6.99
N SER A 106 -8.31 -0.76 -6.67
CA SER A 106 -8.16 -2.19 -6.37
C SER A 106 -9.01 -2.62 -5.19
N LEU A 107 -9.06 -1.86 -4.09
CA LEU A 107 -9.89 -2.20 -2.93
C LEU A 107 -11.38 -2.25 -3.28
N ALA A 108 -11.87 -1.26 -4.04
CA ALA A 108 -13.26 -1.23 -4.50
C ALA A 108 -13.57 -2.40 -5.44
N GLY A 109 -12.66 -2.69 -6.38
CA GLY A 109 -12.77 -3.84 -7.29
C GLY A 109 -12.79 -5.17 -6.53
N MET A 110 -11.90 -5.35 -5.55
CA MET A 110 -11.86 -6.54 -4.70
C MET A 110 -13.14 -6.72 -3.87
N ALA A 111 -13.73 -5.63 -3.38
CA ALA A 111 -15.02 -5.69 -2.68
C ALA A 111 -16.13 -6.18 -3.63
N ALA A 112 -16.21 -5.64 -4.84
CA ALA A 112 -17.17 -6.09 -5.86
C ALA A 112 -16.93 -7.56 -6.26
N GLN A 113 -15.67 -7.93 -6.53
CA GLN A 113 -15.27 -9.31 -6.83
C GLN A 113 -15.62 -10.27 -5.68
N GLY A 114 -15.48 -9.83 -4.43
CA GLY A 114 -15.83 -10.60 -3.24
C GLY A 114 -17.32 -10.86 -3.11
N VAL A 115 -18.19 -9.88 -3.43
CA VAL A 115 -19.64 -10.06 -3.46
C VAL A 115 -20.05 -11.08 -4.53
N VAL A 116 -19.50 -10.97 -5.73
CA VAL A 116 -19.74 -11.92 -6.82
C VAL A 116 -19.18 -13.30 -6.45
N GLY A 117 -17.98 -13.36 -5.87
CA GLY A 117 -17.35 -14.60 -5.41
C GLY A 117 -18.13 -15.30 -4.31
N TYR A 118 -18.79 -14.57 -3.42
CA TYR A 118 -19.68 -15.14 -2.39
C TYR A 118 -20.90 -15.83 -3.01
N LYS A 119 -21.54 -15.21 -4.01
CA LYS A 119 -22.66 -15.83 -4.74
C LYS A 119 -22.20 -17.10 -5.48
N LEU A 120 -21.04 -17.05 -6.14
CA LEU A 120 -20.44 -18.19 -6.82
C LEU A 120 -20.12 -19.34 -5.84
N TYR A 121 -19.58 -19.01 -4.66
CA TYR A 121 -19.30 -19.97 -3.60
C TYR A 121 -20.57 -20.70 -3.12
N ASN A 122 -21.73 -20.02 -3.16
CA ASN A 122 -23.03 -20.57 -2.77
C ASN A 122 -23.80 -21.24 -3.92
N GLY A 123 -23.16 -21.48 -5.07
CA GLY A 123 -23.71 -22.31 -6.14
C GLY A 123 -24.30 -21.57 -7.34
N ASP A 124 -24.26 -20.23 -7.36
CA ASP A 124 -24.62 -19.48 -8.56
C ASP A 124 -23.43 -19.47 -9.55
N TYR A 125 -23.34 -20.52 -10.35
CA TYR A 125 -22.26 -20.66 -11.33
C TYR A 125 -22.45 -19.81 -12.59
N SER A 126 -23.63 -19.20 -12.79
CA SER A 126 -23.93 -18.36 -13.96
C SER A 126 -23.06 -17.09 -14.02
N ILE A 127 -22.58 -16.65 -12.85
CA ILE A 127 -21.75 -15.44 -12.68
C ILE A 127 -20.24 -15.73 -12.68
N LYS A 128 -19.80 -16.96 -12.99
CA LYS A 128 -18.36 -17.32 -13.02
C LYS A 128 -17.56 -16.36 -13.91
N GLY A 129 -18.05 -16.10 -15.13
CA GLY A 129 -17.38 -15.18 -16.06
C GLY A 129 -17.29 -13.73 -15.53
N LEU A 130 -18.31 -13.26 -14.79
CA LEU A 130 -18.24 -11.95 -14.14
C LEU A 130 -17.19 -11.93 -13.02
N HIS A 131 -17.09 -13.00 -12.22
CA HIS A 131 -16.07 -13.12 -11.18
C HIS A 131 -14.66 -13.09 -11.78
N GLU A 132 -14.41 -13.86 -12.85
CA GLU A 132 -13.14 -13.91 -13.55
C GLU A 132 -12.79 -12.57 -14.23
N GLY A 133 -13.78 -11.91 -14.86
CA GLY A 133 -13.58 -10.58 -15.46
C GLY A 133 -13.24 -9.50 -14.43
N LEU A 134 -13.93 -9.49 -13.28
CA LEU A 134 -13.58 -8.61 -12.16
C LEU A 134 -12.19 -8.92 -11.60
N ALA A 135 -11.84 -10.20 -11.47
CA ALA A 135 -10.52 -10.64 -11.01
C ALA A 135 -9.41 -10.11 -11.93
N ALA A 136 -9.57 -10.24 -13.25
CA ALA A 136 -8.61 -9.71 -14.21
C ALA A 136 -8.42 -8.18 -14.08
N GLY A 137 -9.52 -7.43 -13.93
CA GLY A 137 -9.46 -5.98 -13.72
C GLY A 137 -8.78 -5.60 -12.41
N VAL A 138 -9.10 -6.32 -11.32
CA VAL A 138 -8.47 -6.14 -10.00
C VAL A 138 -6.98 -6.42 -10.08
N ASP A 139 -6.57 -7.52 -10.70
CA ASP A 139 -5.16 -7.89 -10.84
C ASP A 139 -4.37 -6.84 -11.60
N ILE A 140 -4.90 -6.35 -12.73
CA ILE A 140 -4.24 -5.28 -13.51
C ILE A 140 -4.05 -4.04 -12.63
N ALA A 141 -5.10 -3.58 -11.96
CA ALA A 141 -5.02 -2.40 -11.10
C ALA A 141 -4.06 -2.61 -9.91
N TYR A 142 -4.11 -3.80 -9.30
CA TYR A 142 -3.34 -4.15 -8.11
C TYR A 142 -1.84 -4.29 -8.42
N PHE A 143 -1.48 -5.03 -9.46
CA PHE A 143 -0.07 -5.19 -9.83
C PHE A 143 0.51 -3.91 -10.42
N SER A 144 -0.31 -3.07 -11.07
CA SER A 144 0.09 -1.70 -11.43
C SER A 144 0.38 -0.86 -10.18
N THR A 145 -0.47 -0.95 -9.16
CA THR A 145 -0.25 -0.32 -7.85
C THR A 145 1.07 -0.78 -7.24
N ALA A 146 1.34 -2.09 -7.18
CA ALA A 146 2.58 -2.64 -6.66
C ALA A 146 3.81 -2.15 -7.45
N ALA A 147 3.73 -2.15 -8.78
CA ALA A 147 4.80 -1.67 -9.66
C ALA A 147 5.16 -0.20 -9.39
N LEU A 148 4.16 0.67 -9.22
CA LEU A 148 4.38 2.08 -8.91
C LEU A 148 5.17 2.27 -7.60
N ALA A 149 4.95 1.45 -6.58
CA ALA A 149 5.72 1.54 -5.33
C ALA A 149 7.12 0.93 -5.45
N LEU A 150 7.24 -0.24 -6.10
CA LEU A 150 8.49 -0.99 -6.20
C LEU A 150 9.50 -0.29 -7.13
N PHE A 151 9.04 0.33 -8.21
CA PHE A 151 9.91 0.92 -9.22
C PHE A 151 10.04 2.45 -9.11
N ALA A 152 9.41 3.08 -8.12
CA ALA A 152 9.59 4.52 -7.90
C ALA A 152 11.05 4.89 -7.55
N PRO A 153 11.53 6.09 -7.96
CA PRO A 153 12.79 6.63 -7.49
C PRO A 153 12.85 6.62 -5.96
N PRO A 154 13.99 6.33 -5.32
CA PRO A 154 14.09 6.23 -3.87
C PRO A 154 13.71 7.56 -3.21
N LYS A 155 13.26 7.50 -1.96
CA LYS A 155 13.03 8.67 -1.11
C LYS A 155 14.35 9.42 -0.83
N MET A 156 14.27 10.66 -0.38
CA MET A 156 15.47 11.46 -0.09
C MET A 156 16.18 11.02 1.20
N LEU A 157 15.40 10.83 2.27
CA LEU A 157 15.93 10.53 3.60
C LEU A 157 15.63 9.09 4.02
N ASP A 158 16.50 8.53 4.86
CA ASP A 158 16.29 7.24 5.49
C ASP A 158 15.05 7.22 6.40
N GLU A 159 14.54 6.03 6.66
CA GLU A 159 13.42 5.86 7.60
C GLU A 159 13.90 6.10 9.04
N ARG A 160 13.11 6.81 9.84
CA ARG A 160 13.42 6.99 11.27
C ARG A 160 13.46 5.64 12.01
N LYS A 161 14.26 5.58 13.06
CA LYS A 161 14.27 4.47 14.04
C LYS A 161 12.95 4.50 14.86
N GLY A 162 12.45 3.34 15.30
CA GLY A 162 11.18 3.21 16.04
C GLY A 162 9.96 2.80 15.19
N TYR A 163 8.77 2.72 15.79
CA TYR A 163 7.54 2.35 15.09
C TYR A 163 7.02 3.50 14.23
N SER A 164 6.48 3.18 13.05
CA SER A 164 5.80 4.15 12.20
C SER A 164 4.71 3.49 11.37
N SER A 165 3.69 4.26 11.00
CA SER A 165 2.62 3.84 10.09
C SER A 165 3.18 3.21 8.79
N ILE A 166 4.25 3.78 8.24
CA ILE A 166 4.92 3.28 7.03
C ILE A 166 5.50 1.86 7.24
N LYS A 167 6.08 1.58 8.42
CA LYS A 167 6.62 0.25 8.72
C LYS A 167 5.50 -0.78 8.83
N VAL A 168 4.40 -0.42 9.48
CA VAL A 168 3.21 -1.27 9.57
C VAL A 168 2.63 -1.51 8.18
N HIS A 169 2.52 -0.48 7.34
CA HIS A 169 2.10 -0.62 5.94
C HIS A 169 3.01 -1.59 5.18
N LYS A 170 4.34 -1.54 5.32
CA LYS A 170 5.25 -2.47 4.63
C LYS A 170 5.03 -3.92 5.05
N ILE A 171 4.75 -4.17 6.33
CA ILE A 171 4.41 -5.53 6.82
C ILE A 171 3.09 -5.98 6.19
N LEU A 172 2.06 -5.13 6.26
CA LEU A 172 0.78 -5.38 5.60
C LEU A 172 0.93 -5.55 4.08
N ALA A 173 1.91 -4.89 3.47
CA ALA A 173 2.21 -5.00 2.05
C ALA A 173 2.75 -6.37 1.66
N ILE A 174 3.60 -6.95 2.50
CA ILE A 174 4.03 -8.34 2.33
C ILE A 174 2.83 -9.27 2.43
N ILE A 175 1.95 -9.06 3.42
CA ILE A 175 0.77 -9.91 3.64
C ILE A 175 -0.21 -9.81 2.46
N HIS A 176 -0.58 -8.59 2.04
CA HIS A 176 -1.55 -8.41 0.95
C HIS A 176 -0.99 -8.90 -0.38
N LEU A 177 0.29 -8.66 -0.67
CA LEU A 177 0.91 -9.11 -1.93
C LEU A 177 0.99 -10.63 -2.01
N THR A 178 1.48 -11.28 -0.95
CA THR A 178 1.55 -12.74 -0.91
C THR A 178 0.18 -13.39 -0.94
N SER A 179 -0.82 -12.80 -0.27
CA SER A 179 -2.20 -13.27 -0.31
C SER A 179 -2.85 -13.11 -1.69
N MET A 180 -2.57 -12.02 -2.41
CA MET A 180 -3.02 -11.86 -3.80
C MET A 180 -2.43 -12.93 -4.72
N ILE A 181 -1.12 -13.15 -4.64
CA ILE A 181 -0.45 -14.21 -5.41
C ILE A 181 -1.05 -15.58 -5.07
N ALA A 182 -1.23 -15.89 -3.78
CA ALA A 182 -1.83 -17.14 -3.34
C ALA A 182 -3.27 -17.30 -3.86
N THR A 183 -4.07 -16.23 -3.85
CA THR A 183 -5.44 -16.22 -4.39
C THR A 183 -5.45 -16.65 -5.85
N ASN A 184 -4.58 -16.07 -6.67
CA ASN A 184 -4.48 -16.36 -8.11
C ASN A 184 -3.93 -17.77 -8.37
N VAL A 185 -2.90 -18.20 -7.65
CA VAL A 185 -2.35 -19.56 -7.75
C VAL A 185 -3.38 -20.62 -7.34
N LEU A 186 -4.18 -20.37 -6.31
CA LEU A 186 -5.25 -21.28 -5.89
C LEU A 186 -6.39 -21.29 -6.91
N ALA A 187 -6.72 -20.14 -7.51
CA ALA A 187 -7.76 -20.03 -8.53
C ALA A 187 -7.49 -20.96 -9.73
N THR A 188 -6.25 -21.01 -10.23
CA THR A 188 -5.87 -21.87 -11.36
C THR A 188 -5.96 -23.37 -11.05
N GLN A 189 -6.03 -23.74 -9.78
CA GLN A 189 -6.10 -25.15 -9.35
C GLN A 189 -7.53 -25.61 -9.08
N LEU A 190 -8.50 -24.70 -8.95
CA LEU A 190 -9.85 -25.01 -8.49
C LEU A 190 -10.62 -25.99 -9.37
N GLU A 191 -10.34 -26.03 -10.68
CA GLU A 191 -11.00 -26.96 -11.61
C GLU A 191 -10.55 -28.41 -11.33
N SER A 192 -9.24 -28.61 -11.15
CA SER A 192 -8.64 -29.91 -10.82
C SER A 192 -8.76 -30.31 -9.35
N HIS A 193 -8.84 -29.34 -8.44
CA HIS A 193 -8.85 -29.55 -6.99
C HIS A 193 -9.94 -28.70 -6.33
N PRO A 194 -11.24 -29.06 -6.46
CA PRO A 194 -12.34 -28.27 -5.92
C PRO A 194 -12.31 -28.10 -4.39
N ASN A 195 -11.63 -29.01 -3.68
CA ASN A 195 -11.39 -28.92 -2.24
C ASN A 195 -10.53 -27.71 -1.84
N LEU A 196 -9.87 -27.03 -2.79
CA LEU A 196 -9.10 -25.82 -2.53
C LEU A 196 -9.95 -24.54 -2.44
N LYS A 197 -11.26 -24.60 -2.76
CA LYS A 197 -12.19 -23.45 -2.69
C LYS A 197 -12.13 -22.68 -1.35
N PRO A 198 -12.12 -23.33 -0.17
CA PRO A 198 -12.04 -22.62 1.10
C PRO A 198 -10.71 -21.85 1.27
N TYR A 199 -9.60 -22.40 0.76
CA TYR A 199 -8.29 -21.76 0.83
C TYR A 199 -8.19 -20.57 -0.11
N HIS A 200 -8.70 -20.69 -1.34
CA HIS A 200 -8.79 -19.57 -2.28
C HIS A 200 -9.57 -18.41 -1.66
N ARG A 201 -10.73 -18.71 -1.06
CA ARG A 201 -11.55 -17.71 -0.35
C ARG A 201 -10.81 -17.09 0.83
N ALA A 202 -10.12 -17.90 1.65
CA ALA A 202 -9.36 -17.40 2.79
C ALA A 202 -8.21 -16.47 2.36
N ALA A 203 -7.49 -16.83 1.29
CA ALA A 203 -6.44 -16.00 0.70
C ALA A 203 -7.02 -14.68 0.18
N ALA A 204 -8.16 -14.72 -0.53
CA ALA A 204 -8.82 -13.53 -1.07
C ALA A 204 -9.27 -12.56 0.05
N LEU A 205 -9.87 -13.09 1.12
CA LEU A 205 -10.26 -12.30 2.29
C LEU A 205 -9.06 -11.71 3.02
N THR A 206 -7.96 -12.48 3.12
CA THR A 206 -6.71 -11.99 3.73
C THR A 206 -6.10 -10.87 2.88
N ALA A 207 -6.08 -11.02 1.55
CA ALA A 207 -5.61 -9.98 0.63
C ALA A 207 -6.43 -8.70 0.77
N PHE A 208 -7.77 -8.81 0.73
CA PHE A 208 -8.67 -7.67 0.90
C PHE A 208 -8.49 -7.00 2.27
N GLY A 209 -8.53 -7.77 3.35
CA GLY A 209 -8.46 -7.25 4.71
C GLY A 209 -7.12 -6.58 5.01
N SER A 210 -6.00 -7.18 4.60
CA SER A 210 -4.67 -6.59 4.79
C SER A 210 -4.43 -5.37 3.90
N LEU A 211 -4.99 -5.33 2.67
CA LEU A 211 -4.99 -4.13 1.84
C LEU A 211 -5.82 -2.99 2.47
N ALA A 212 -7.02 -3.30 2.96
CA ALA A 212 -7.87 -2.32 3.65
C ALA A 212 -7.18 -1.76 4.90
N ALA A 213 -6.59 -2.63 5.73
CA ALA A 213 -5.83 -2.22 6.89
C ALA A 213 -4.61 -1.35 6.50
N ALA A 214 -3.92 -1.69 5.41
CA ALA A 214 -2.79 -0.94 4.90
C ALA A 214 -3.17 0.50 4.50
N MET A 215 -4.39 0.72 4.00
CA MET A 215 -4.90 2.05 3.69
C MET A 215 -5.27 2.85 4.93
N ILE A 216 -5.88 2.21 5.93
CA ILE A 216 -6.26 2.88 7.19
C ILE A 216 -5.03 3.33 7.97
N VAL A 217 -3.98 2.52 7.97
CA VAL A 217 -2.77 2.80 8.77
C VAL A 217 -1.98 3.97 8.20
N ILE A 218 -1.94 4.16 6.87
CA ILE A 218 -1.27 5.31 6.25
C ILE A 218 -2.04 6.58 6.60
N LYS A 219 -1.46 7.42 7.47
CA LYS A 219 -1.90 8.79 7.67
C LYS A 219 -1.33 9.64 6.53
N PHE A 220 -2.22 10.38 5.84
CA PHE A 220 -1.87 11.32 4.79
C PHE A 220 -1.39 12.65 5.36
#